data_AF-A0A9R0WZE5-F1
#
_entry.id   AF-A0A9R0WZE5-F1
#
_cell.length_a   1.000
_cell.length_b   1.000
_cell.length_c   1.000
_cell.angle_alpha   90.00
_cell.angle_beta   90.00
_cell.angle_gamma   90.00
#
_symmetry.space_group_name_H-M   'P 1'
#
loop_
_entity.id
_entity.type
_entity.pdbx_description
1 polymer ?
#
loop_
_entity_poly.entity_id
_entity_poly.type
_entity_poly.pdbx_seq_one_letter_code
_entity_poly.pdbx_strand_id
1 'polypeptide(L)'
;MSSCCMCHTVTSLLRDLGANPTVVELDEDSRGKEMEKALARLIGRNPAVPAVFIGGRLVGCTDKVMSLHLSGKLVPLLRNAGAVWV
;
A
#
# COMPACT_ATOMS: atom_id res chain seq x y z
N MET A 1 -14.52 0.69 -0.56
CA MET A 1 -14.40 -0.74 -0.67
C MET A 1 -13.83 -1.28 0.63
N SER A 2 -14.60 -1.25 1.72
CA SER A 2 -14.32 -1.95 2.99
C SER A 2 -14.25 -3.50 2.87
N SER A 3 -14.29 -4.05 1.66
CA SER A 3 -14.27 -5.48 1.34
C SER A 3 -13.15 -5.90 0.38
N CYS A 4 -12.12 -5.06 0.15
CA CYS A 4 -11.00 -5.48 -0.68
C CYS A 4 -10.10 -6.46 0.09
N CYS A 5 -10.24 -7.76 -0.19
CA CYS A 5 -9.43 -8.82 0.41
C CYS A 5 -7.92 -8.54 0.29
N MET A 6 -7.49 -7.96 -0.84
CA MET A 6 -6.09 -7.63 -1.08
C MET A 6 -5.60 -6.43 -0.24
N CYS A 7 -6.45 -5.45 0.08
CA CYS A 7 -6.11 -4.37 1.01
C CYS A 7 -5.83 -4.93 2.41
N HIS A 8 -6.67 -5.86 2.88
CA HIS A 8 -6.45 -6.53 4.16
C HIS A 8 -5.15 -7.34 4.15
N THR A 9 -4.90 -8.15 3.12
CA THR A 9 -3.66 -8.94 2.99
C THR A 9 -2.42 -8.06 3.07
N VAL A 10 -2.39 -6.95 2.32
CA VAL A 10 -1.24 -6.03 2.31
C VAL A 10 -1.08 -5.33 3.67
N THR A 11 -2.19 -4.92 4.30
CA THR A 11 -2.16 -4.28 5.61
C THR A 11 -1.62 -5.23 6.68
N SER A 12 -2.11 -6.48 6.71
CA SER A 12 -1.63 -7.52 7.61
C SER A 12 -0.15 -7.82 7.37
N LEU A 13 0.27 -8.00 6.12
CA LEU A 13 1.67 -8.21 5.77
C LEU A 13 2.58 -7.12 6.33
N LEU A 14 2.21 -5.85 6.16
CA LEU A 14 3.02 -4.73 6.68
C LEU A 14 3.09 -4.75 8.21
N ARG A 15 1.98 -5.08 8.88
CA ARG A 15 1.94 -5.23 10.35
C ARG A 15 2.76 -6.41 10.84
N ASP A 16 2.71 -7.55 10.16
CA ASP A 16 3.48 -8.76 10.49
C ASP A 16 4.99 -8.52 10.34
N LEU A 17 5.38 -7.61 9.42
CA LEU A 17 6.76 -7.14 9.28
C LEU A 17 7.17 -6.10 10.34
N GLY A 18 6.29 -5.78 11.29
CA GLY A 18 6.53 -4.85 12.39
C GLY A 18 6.26 -3.38 12.05
N ALA A 19 5.69 -3.06 10.89
CA ALA A 19 5.35 -1.69 10.52
C ALA A 19 3.95 -1.31 11.04
N ASN A 20 3.71 -0.02 11.26
CA ASN A 20 2.39 0.50 11.57
C ASN A 20 1.84 1.34 10.39
N PRO A 21 1.20 0.71 9.38
CA PRO A 21 0.73 1.43 8.20
C PRO A 21 -0.47 2.31 8.54
N THR A 22 -0.48 3.53 7.99
CA THR A 22 -1.69 4.35 7.93
C THR A 22 -2.56 3.85 6.78
N VAL A 23 -3.80 3.50 7.07
CA VAL A 23 -4.79 3.03 6.08
C VAL A 23 -5.76 4.17 5.79
N VAL A 24 -5.99 4.46 4.51
CA VAL A 24 -6.95 5.47 4.05
C VAL A 24 -8.03 4.77 3.26
N GLU A 25 -9.24 4.72 3.82
CA GLU A 25 -10.40 4.09 3.19
C GLU A 25 -11.05 5.07 2.20
N LEU A 26 -10.83 4.85 0.90
CA LEU A 26 -11.32 5.77 -0.15
C LEU A 26 -12.85 5.77 -0.31
N ASP A 27 -13.57 4.79 0.22
CA ASP A 27 -15.05 4.84 0.24
C ASP A 27 -15.62 5.70 1.35
N GLU A 28 -14.86 5.95 2.40
CA GLU A 28 -15.30 6.74 3.55
C GLU A 28 -14.87 8.21 3.43
N ASP A 29 -13.85 8.51 2.61
CA ASP A 29 -13.40 9.88 2.34
C ASP A 29 -14.28 10.57 1.28
N SER A 30 -14.73 11.80 1.57
CA SER A 30 -15.54 12.61 0.65
C SER A 30 -14.84 12.90 -0.69
N ARG A 31 -13.51 12.90 -0.71
CA ARG A 31 -12.66 13.08 -1.91
C ARG A 31 -12.18 11.74 -2.49
N GLY A 32 -12.59 10.61 -1.92
CA GLY A 32 -12.04 9.31 -2.27
C GLY A 32 -12.22 8.92 -3.74
N LYS A 33 -13.33 9.33 -4.39
CA LYS A 33 -13.53 9.15 -5.85
C LYS A 33 -12.50 9.91 -6.70
N GLU A 34 -12.11 11.10 -6.27
CA GLU A 34 -11.09 11.89 -6.97
C GLU A 34 -9.70 11.27 -6.77
N MET A 35 -9.41 10.83 -5.54
CA MET A 35 -8.18 10.13 -5.20
C MET A 35 -8.05 8.82 -5.99
N GLU A 36 -9.10 8.01 -6.07
CA GLU A 36 -9.11 6.77 -6.84
C GLU A 36 -8.82 7.02 -8.33
N LYS A 37 -9.43 8.06 -8.92
CA LYS A 37 -9.15 8.47 -10.31
C LYS A 37 -7.71 8.92 -10.49
N ALA A 38 -7.16 9.68 -9.54
CA ALA A 38 -5.77 10.13 -9.58
C ALA A 38 -4.80 8.94 -9.48
N LEU A 39 -5.07 8.01 -8.56
CA LEU A 39 -4.31 6.76 -8.40
C LEU A 39 -4.38 5.89 -9.66
N ALA A 40 -5.56 5.76 -10.27
CA ALA A 40 -5.73 5.01 -11.51
C ALA A 40 -4.90 5.59 -12.66
N ARG A 41 -4.77 6.93 -12.74
CA ARG A 41 -3.91 7.60 -13.72
C ARG A 41 -2.42 7.41 -13.42
N LEU A 42 -2.02 7.45 -12.14
CA LEU A 42 -0.62 7.30 -11.72
C LEU A 42 -0.12 5.86 -11.88
N ILE A 43 -0.97 4.89 -11.54
CA ILE A 43 -0.62 3.46 -11.55
C ILE A 43 -0.93 2.83 -12.93
N GLY A 44 -1.85 3.43 -13.70
CA GLY A 44 -2.33 2.87 -14.97
C GLY A 44 -3.25 1.66 -14.79
N ARG A 45 -3.89 1.51 -13.61
CA ARG A 45 -4.72 0.36 -13.26
C ARG A 45 -6.06 0.81 -12.66
N ASN A 46 -7.14 0.09 -12.98
CA ASN A 46 -8.45 0.27 -12.36
C ASN A 46 -9.04 -1.10 -11.94
N PRO A 47 -9.37 -1.34 -10.65
CA PRO A 47 -9.18 -0.44 -9.51
C PRO A 47 -7.70 -0.30 -9.14
N ALA A 48 -7.34 0.91 -8.67
CA ALA A 48 -5.97 1.26 -8.31
C ALA A 48 -5.60 0.87 -6.86
N VAL A 49 -6.52 0.24 -6.14
CA VAL A 49 -6.37 -0.16 -4.74
C VAL A 49 -5.95 -1.64 -4.59
N PRO A 50 -5.16 -1.98 -3.56
CA PRO A 50 -4.45 -1.05 -2.68
C PRO A 50 -3.36 -0.27 -3.43
N ALA A 51 -3.18 1.00 -3.08
CA ALA A 51 -2.04 1.81 -3.52
C ALA A 51 -1.12 2.03 -2.32
N VAL A 52 0.09 1.48 -2.38
CA VAL A 52 1.02 1.48 -1.24
C VAL A 52 2.11 2.52 -1.43
N PHE A 53 2.29 3.36 -0.42
CA PHE A 53 3.35 4.35 -0.33
C PHE A 53 4.28 4.00 0.83
N ILE A 54 5.59 4.06 0.61
CA ILE A 54 6.62 3.83 1.63
C ILE A 54 7.60 5.00 1.58
N GLY A 55 7.81 5.69 2.71
CA GLY A 55 8.68 6.86 2.79
C GLY A 55 8.27 8.00 1.83
N GLY A 56 6.96 8.19 1.62
CA GLY A 56 6.41 9.18 0.70
C GLY A 56 6.48 8.82 -0.79
N ARG A 57 7.00 7.63 -1.15
CA ARG A 57 7.11 7.19 -2.54
C ARG A 57 6.07 6.12 -2.86
N LEU A 58 5.42 6.24 -4.02
CA LEU A 58 4.52 5.21 -4.54
C LEU A 58 5.33 3.94 -4.88
N VAL A 59 5.07 2.87 -4.15
CA VAL A 59 5.68 1.55 -4.38
C VAL A 59 4.88 0.74 -5.39
N GLY A 60 3.54 0.87 -5.35
CA GLY A 60 2.64 0.25 -6.32
C GLY A 60 1.47 -0.47 -5.65
N CYS A 61 0.88 -1.42 -6.39
CA CYS A 61 -0.21 -2.26 -5.91
C CYS A 61 0.27 -3.55 -5.25
N THR A 62 -0.67 -4.44 -4.93
CA THR A 62 -0.42 -5.74 -4.30
C THR A 62 0.66 -6.54 -5.00
N ASP A 63 0.64 -6.67 -6.33
CA ASP A 63 1.61 -7.45 -7.11
C ASP A 63 3.05 -6.97 -6.88
N LYS A 64 3.25 -5.66 -6.87
CA LYS A 64 4.58 -5.07 -6.65
C LYS A 64 5.04 -5.24 -5.20
N VAL A 65 4.14 -5.07 -4.24
CA VAL A 65 4.44 -5.28 -2.81
C VAL A 65 4.80 -6.74 -2.54
N MET A 66 4.02 -7.69 -3.08
CA MET A 66 4.30 -9.12 -2.93
C MET A 66 5.62 -9.50 -3.62
N SER A 67 5.91 -8.96 -4.81
CA SER A 67 7.21 -9.16 -5.47
C SER A 67 8.38 -8.64 -4.62
N LEU A 68 8.24 -7.49 -3.97
CA LEU A 68 9.26 -6.95 -3.05
C LEU A 68 9.41 -7.80 -1.80
N HIS A 69 8.31 -8.35 -1.27
CA HIS A 69 8.34 -9.25 -0.13
C HIS A 69 9.07 -10.56 -0.47
N LEU A 70 8.69 -11.21 -1.57
CA LEU A 70 9.31 -12.46 -2.03
C LEU A 70 10.79 -12.30 -2.41
N SER A 71 11.18 -11.12 -2.88
CA SER A 71 12.60 -10.80 -3.17
C SER A 71 13.40 -10.33 -1.95
N GLY A 72 12.80 -10.29 -0.76
CA GLY A 72 13.46 -9.83 0.48
C GLY A 72 13.76 -8.32 0.52
N LYS A 73 13.25 -7.53 -0.45
CA LYS A 73 13.53 -6.10 -0.58
C LYS A 73 12.55 -5.22 0.20
N LEU A 74 11.41 -5.77 0.61
CA LEU A 74 10.38 -5.00 1.31
C LEU A 74 10.85 -4.52 2.71
N VAL A 75 11.49 -5.39 3.50
CA VAL A 75 11.98 -5.03 4.84
C VAL A 75 13.04 -3.93 4.80
N PRO A 76 14.08 -3.99 3.92
CA PRO A 76 15.01 -2.88 3.74
C PRO A 76 14.34 -1.54 3.39
N LEU A 77 13.29 -1.55 2.55
CA LEU A 77 12.55 -0.33 2.22
C LEU A 77 11.81 0.25 3.43
N LEU A 78 11.16 -0.61 4.23
CA LEU A 78 10.49 -0.19 5.46
C LEU A 78 11.48 0.38 6.47
N ARG A 79 12.65 -0.26 6.63
CA ARG A 79 13.70 0.22 7.53
C ARG A 79 14.24 1.58 7.11
N ASN A 80 14.53 1.76 5.82
CA ASN A 80 14.99 3.04 5.27
C ASN A 80 13.95 4.16 5.42
N ALA A 81 12.66 3.81 5.42
CA ALA A 81 11.57 4.75 5.67
C ALA A 81 11.32 5.01 7.18
N GLY A 82 12.08 4.39 8.08
CA GLY A 82 11.88 4.48 9.53
C GLY A 82 10.59 3.80 10.02
N ALA A 83 9.99 2.93 9.20
CA ALA A 83 8.72 2.27 9.50
C ALA A 83 8.88 1.05 10.43
N VAL A 84 10.10 0.50 10.52
CA VAL A 84 10.43 -0.66 11.37
C VAL A 84 11.80 -0.48 12.02
N TRP A 85 11.94 -0.98 13.25
CA TRP A 85 13.17 -0.95 14.05
C TRP A 85 13.64 -2.37 14.35
N VAL A 86 13.99 -3.14 13.32
CA VAL A 86 14.67 -4.44 13.46
C VAL A 86 16.12 -4.30 13.03
#